data_AF-A0A7R9YJQ5-F1
#
_entry.id   AF-A0A7R9YJQ5-F1
#
_cell.length_a   1.000
_cell.length_b   1.000
_cell.length_c   1.000
_cell.angle_alpha   90.00
_cell.angle_beta   90.00
_cell.angle_gamma   90.00
#
_symmetry.space_group_name_H-M   'P 1'
#
loop_
_entity.id
_entity.type
_entity.pdbx_description
1 polymer ?
#
loop_
_entity_poly.entity_id
_entity_poly.type
_entity_poly.pdbx_seq_one_letter_code
_entity_poly.pdbx_strand_id
1 'polypeptide(L)'
;ASAALINAEFEQIDEAGVAGDGFSVRTSRAAREVVAVYELDETDTAVVLRLAPTHPLRVPEVECTRRVGVTEGRWRLWHRAISTLLHAQNGSMLDALRLWRENVDALFAGVEECPICYAVVHASTRALPALACRTCANKFHSACLYKWFSSSQKSTCPLCQSPF
;
A
#
# COMPACT_ATOMS: atom_id res chain seq x y z
N ALA A 1 -6.16 -25.03 3.11
CA ALA A 1 -5.20 -24.38 2.19
C ALA A 1 -4.20 -25.41 1.66
N SER A 2 -3.79 -25.31 0.40
CA SER A 2 -2.68 -26.11 -0.13
C SER A 2 -1.37 -25.66 0.52
N ALA A 3 -0.69 -26.56 1.22
CA ALA A 3 0.59 -26.24 1.87
C ALA A 3 1.66 -25.80 0.85
N ALA A 4 1.60 -26.33 -0.38
CA ALA A 4 2.51 -25.96 -1.45
C ALA A 4 2.37 -24.49 -1.87
N LEU A 5 1.15 -23.97 -1.96
CA LEU A 5 0.91 -22.57 -2.32
C LEU A 5 1.39 -21.61 -1.23
N ILE A 6 1.16 -21.97 0.03
CA ILE A 6 1.65 -21.20 1.18
C ILE A 6 3.18 -21.15 1.17
N ASN A 7 3.84 -22.29 1.00
CA ASN A 7 5.31 -22.36 0.98
C ASN A 7 5.90 -21.58 -0.19
N ALA A 8 5.33 -21.70 -1.38
CA ALA A 8 5.78 -20.94 -2.55
C ALA A 8 5.71 -19.43 -2.33
N GLU A 9 4.65 -18.93 -1.69
CA GLU A 9 4.51 -17.50 -1.38
C GLU A 9 5.60 -17.02 -0.40
N PHE A 10 5.95 -17.82 0.61
CA PHE A 10 7.03 -17.49 1.55
C PHE A 10 8.42 -17.62 0.93
N GLU A 11 8.65 -18.64 0.09
CA GLU A 11 9.92 -18.82 -0.64
C GLU A 11 10.20 -17.64 -1.55
N GLN A 12 9.20 -17.13 -2.29
CA GLN A 12 9.36 -15.93 -3.12
C GLN A 12 9.80 -14.70 -2.33
N ILE A 13 9.29 -14.55 -1.10
CA ILE A 13 9.66 -13.42 -0.23
C ILE A 13 11.08 -13.58 0.31
N ASP A 14 11.43 -14.79 0.76
CA ASP A 14 12.75 -15.11 1.28
C ASP A 14 13.83 -14.94 0.18
N GLU A 15 13.56 -15.38 -1.05
CA GLU A 15 14.47 -15.24 -2.20
C GLU A 15 14.59 -13.80 -2.72
N ALA A 16 13.50 -13.03 -2.69
CA ALA A 16 13.49 -11.67 -3.22
C ALA A 16 14.35 -10.69 -2.41
N GLY A 17 14.73 -11.03 -1.17
CA GLY A 17 15.68 -10.25 -0.38
C GLY A 17 15.28 -8.78 -0.22
N VAL A 18 14.00 -8.50 0.05
CA VAL A 18 13.44 -7.13 0.01
C VAL A 18 13.99 -6.21 1.12
N ALA A 19 14.78 -6.75 2.05
CA ALA A 19 15.41 -6.02 3.15
C ALA A 19 16.49 -5.02 2.69
N GLY A 20 16.69 -3.93 3.44
CA GLY A 20 17.69 -2.89 3.18
C GLY A 20 17.25 -1.52 3.67
N ASP A 21 18.17 -0.59 3.90
CA ASP A 21 17.88 0.82 4.25
C ASP A 21 16.87 1.01 5.40
N GLY A 22 17.06 0.32 6.53
CA GLY A 22 16.12 0.39 7.68
C GLY A 22 14.85 -0.47 7.51
N PHE A 23 14.66 -1.12 6.36
CA PHE A 23 13.57 -2.04 6.11
C PHE A 23 13.99 -3.49 6.32
N SER A 24 13.23 -4.23 7.13
CA SER A 24 13.45 -5.65 7.42
C SER A 24 12.16 -6.45 7.21
N VAL A 25 12.29 -7.70 6.75
CA VAL A 25 11.17 -8.62 6.53
C VAL A 25 11.45 -9.93 7.26
N ARG A 26 10.45 -10.45 7.96
CA ARG A 26 10.49 -11.73 8.67
C ARG A 26 9.28 -12.57 8.26
N THR A 27 9.53 -13.79 7.81
CA THR A 27 8.47 -14.74 7.43
C THR A 27 8.26 -15.77 8.55
N SER A 28 7.01 -16.09 8.84
CA SER A 28 6.63 -17.13 9.80
C SER A 28 5.63 -18.09 9.15
N ARG A 29 6.13 -19.25 8.73
CA ARG A 29 5.31 -20.32 8.13
C ARG A 29 4.32 -20.91 9.13
N ALA A 30 4.72 -21.01 10.40
CA ALA A 30 3.88 -21.54 11.48
C ALA A 30 2.69 -20.61 11.79
N ALA A 31 2.93 -19.30 11.89
CA ALA A 31 1.88 -18.31 12.09
C ALA A 31 1.19 -17.87 10.77
N ARG A 32 1.70 -18.33 9.62
CA ARG A 32 1.26 -17.97 8.28
C ARG A 32 1.24 -16.46 8.05
N GLU A 33 2.29 -15.79 8.51
CA GLU A 33 2.39 -14.34 8.42
C GLU A 33 3.76 -13.88 7.97
N VAL A 34 3.78 -12.70 7.38
CA VAL A 34 4.98 -11.95 7.04
C VAL A 34 4.93 -10.63 7.77
N VAL A 35 6.00 -10.31 8.49
CA VAL A 35 6.15 -9.05 9.22
C VAL A 35 7.22 -8.24 8.52
N ALA A 36 6.85 -7.08 8.00
CA ALA A 36 7.78 -6.06 7.52
C ALA A 36 7.88 -4.95 8.56
N VAL A 37 9.09 -4.51 8.87
CA VAL A 37 9.36 -3.39 9.77
C VAL A 37 10.23 -2.40 9.04
N TYR A 38 9.86 -1.13 9.08
CA TYR A 38 10.65 -0.01 8.60
C TYR A 38 11.04 0.84 9.81
N GLU A 39 12.34 0.87 10.09
CA GLU A 39 12.95 1.66 11.16
C GLU A 39 13.22 3.08 10.66
N LEU A 40 12.74 4.07 11.40
CA LEU A 40 13.03 5.49 11.20
C LEU A 40 13.67 6.01 12.49
N ASP A 41 14.53 7.00 12.38
CA ASP A 41 15.44 7.45 13.45
C ASP A 41 14.85 7.44 14.88
N GLU A 42 13.62 7.96 15.06
CA GLU A 42 12.94 8.00 16.37
C GLU A 42 11.70 7.09 16.45
N THR A 43 11.25 6.50 15.33
CA THR A 43 9.98 5.75 15.27
C THR A 43 10.03 4.61 14.26
N ASP A 44 9.29 3.54 14.52
CA ASP A 44 9.16 2.44 13.58
C ASP A 44 7.72 2.27 13.09
N THR A 45 7.60 1.79 11.86
CA THR A 45 6.33 1.33 11.31
C THR A 45 6.44 -0.12 10.88
N ALA A 46 5.35 -0.87 11.03
CA ALA A 46 5.34 -2.27 10.68
C ALA A 46 4.01 -2.67 10.02
N VAL A 47 4.11 -3.53 9.02
CA VAL A 47 2.97 -4.24 8.41
C VAL A 47 3.12 -5.73 8.61
N VAL A 48 2.00 -6.38 8.90
CA VAL A 48 1.83 -7.82 9.03
C VAL A 48 0.84 -8.25 7.97
N LEU A 49 1.25 -9.16 7.10
CA LEU A 49 0.40 -9.81 6.12
C LEU A 49 0.16 -11.24 6.58
N ARG A 50 -1.09 -11.63 6.82
CA ARG A 50 -1.45 -12.96 7.34
C ARG A 50 -2.31 -13.74 6.36
N LEU A 51 -1.86 -14.92 5.96
CA LEU A 51 -2.62 -15.79 5.09
C LEU A 51 -3.77 -16.45 5.85
N ALA A 52 -4.98 -16.34 5.31
CA ALA A 52 -6.17 -16.98 5.88
C ALA A 52 -6.08 -18.53 5.79
N PRO A 53 -6.74 -19.28 6.70
CA PRO A 53 -6.82 -20.73 6.61
C PRO A 53 -7.42 -21.27 5.29
N THR A 54 -8.25 -20.46 4.65
CA THR A 54 -8.94 -20.74 3.38
C THR A 54 -8.16 -20.27 2.15
N HIS A 55 -6.92 -19.81 2.29
CA HIS A 55 -6.06 -19.43 1.17
C HIS A 55 -6.00 -20.54 0.08
N PRO A 56 -6.11 -20.21 -1.23
CA PRO A 56 -6.13 -18.86 -1.81
C PRO A 56 -7.52 -18.21 -1.93
N LEU A 57 -8.59 -18.81 -1.41
CA LEU A 57 -9.96 -18.30 -1.58
C LEU A 57 -10.22 -16.97 -0.87
N ARG A 58 -9.42 -16.67 0.16
CA ARG A 58 -9.44 -15.39 0.88
C ARG A 58 -8.06 -14.76 0.76
N VAL A 59 -8.06 -13.47 0.44
CA VAL A 59 -6.85 -12.64 0.38
C VAL A 59 -6.18 -12.56 1.76
N PRO A 60 -4.86 -12.29 1.82
CA PRO A 60 -4.18 -12.09 3.09
C PRO A 60 -4.79 -10.92 3.87
N GLU A 61 -4.86 -11.07 5.19
CA GLU A 61 -5.27 -10.00 6.10
C GLU A 61 -4.10 -9.06 6.34
N VAL A 62 -4.39 -7.76 6.40
CA VAL A 62 -3.40 -6.71 6.62
C VAL A 62 -3.59 -6.14 8.02
N GLU A 63 -2.56 -6.26 8.84
CA GLU A 63 -2.51 -5.67 10.17
C GLU A 63 -1.24 -4.82 10.27
N CYS A 64 -1.35 -3.54 10.60
CA CYS A 64 -0.15 -2.72 10.80
C CYS A 64 0.04 -2.49 12.32
N THR A 65 1.19 -2.83 12.90
CA THR A 65 1.26 -3.07 14.36
C THR A 65 1.94 -1.97 15.16
N ARG A 66 2.68 -1.06 14.51
CA ARG A 66 3.37 0.07 15.19
C ARG A 66 2.96 1.42 14.63
N ARG A 67 2.64 2.35 15.54
CA ARG A 67 2.03 3.67 15.29
C ARG A 67 2.77 4.80 16.00
N VAL A 68 4.09 4.77 16.08
CA VAL A 68 4.82 5.86 16.75
C VAL A 68 5.09 6.95 15.72
N GLY A 69 4.66 8.19 15.98
CA GLY A 69 4.89 9.34 15.09
C GLY A 69 4.05 9.41 13.79
N VAL A 70 3.11 8.48 13.59
CA VAL A 70 2.26 8.42 12.38
C VAL A 70 0.83 8.80 12.73
N THR A 71 0.26 9.80 12.05
CA THR A 71 -1.13 10.24 12.27
C THR A 71 -2.12 9.13 11.90
N GLU A 72 -3.31 9.14 12.51
CA GLU A 72 -4.37 8.16 12.20
C GLU A 72 -4.79 8.18 10.71
N GLY A 73 -4.67 9.34 10.05
CA GLY A 73 -4.89 9.48 8.61
C GLY A 73 -3.91 8.67 7.79
N ARG A 74 -2.59 8.84 8.04
CA ARG A 74 -1.50 8.09 7.40
C ARG A 74 -1.60 6.59 7.67
N TRP A 75 -2.07 6.23 8.86
CA TRP A 75 -2.35 4.84 9.22
C TRP A 75 -3.45 4.20 8.35
N ARG A 76 -4.62 4.84 8.24
CA ARG A 76 -5.73 4.33 7.40
C ARG A 76 -5.33 4.26 5.92
N LEU A 77 -4.42 5.14 5.53
CA LEU A 77 -3.80 5.22 4.21
C LEU A 77 -3.10 3.89 3.85
N TRP A 78 -2.15 3.47 4.69
CA TRP A 78 -1.34 2.27 4.46
C TRP A 78 -2.17 1.00 4.43
N HIS A 79 -3.12 0.88 5.37
CA HIS A 79 -4.04 -0.25 5.37
C HIS A 79 -4.83 -0.33 4.04
N ARG A 80 -5.35 0.80 3.54
CA ARG A 80 -6.13 0.84 2.28
C ARG A 80 -5.28 0.51 1.05
N ALA A 81 -4.06 1.06 0.96
CA ALA A 81 -3.16 0.82 -0.17
C ALA A 81 -2.78 -0.67 -0.30
N ILE A 82 -2.36 -1.28 0.81
CA ILE A 82 -1.97 -2.69 0.85
C ILE A 82 -3.18 -3.60 0.60
N SER A 83 -4.33 -3.29 1.22
CA SER A 83 -5.56 -4.05 0.99
C SER A 83 -5.97 -4.01 -0.48
N THR A 84 -5.88 -2.86 -1.15
CA THR A 84 -6.26 -2.72 -2.57
C THR A 84 -5.39 -3.61 -3.46
N LEU A 85 -4.09 -3.69 -3.18
CA LEU A 85 -3.18 -4.53 -3.96
C LEU A 85 -3.46 -6.02 -3.75
N LEU A 86 -3.67 -6.46 -2.51
CA LEU A 86 -3.95 -7.87 -2.22
C LEU A 86 -5.26 -8.36 -2.86
N HIS A 87 -6.22 -7.45 -3.09
CA HIS A 87 -7.47 -7.75 -3.80
C HIS A 87 -7.34 -7.62 -5.33
N ALA A 88 -6.21 -7.13 -5.85
CA ALA A 88 -5.97 -7.10 -7.29
C ALA A 88 -5.82 -8.52 -7.84
N GLN A 89 -6.14 -8.70 -9.13
CA GLN A 89 -5.88 -9.98 -9.81
C GLN A 89 -4.38 -10.28 -9.75
N ASN A 90 -4.02 -11.44 -9.21
CA ASN A 90 -2.64 -11.89 -8.95
C ASN A 90 -1.90 -11.07 -7.88
N GLY A 91 -2.60 -10.49 -6.90
CA GLY A 91 -1.96 -9.83 -5.77
C GLY A 91 -1.07 -10.78 -4.98
N SER A 92 0.25 -10.54 -5.01
CA SER A 92 1.24 -11.25 -4.20
C SER A 92 1.54 -10.48 -2.90
N MET A 93 1.82 -11.22 -1.83
CA MET A 93 2.38 -10.65 -0.60
C MET A 93 3.71 -9.94 -0.87
N LEU A 94 4.54 -10.43 -1.79
CA LEU A 94 5.81 -9.79 -2.17
C LEU A 94 5.57 -8.41 -2.79
N ASP A 95 4.63 -8.32 -3.73
CA ASP A 95 4.29 -7.04 -4.35
C ASP A 95 3.67 -6.05 -3.35
N ALA A 96 2.92 -6.57 -2.36
CA ALA A 96 2.36 -5.78 -1.27
C ALA A 96 3.44 -5.20 -0.36
N LEU A 97 4.46 -5.99 -0.02
CA LEU A 97 5.62 -5.53 0.74
C LEU A 97 6.41 -4.47 -0.01
N ARG A 98 6.67 -4.68 -1.31
CA ARG A 98 7.35 -3.69 -2.17
C ARG A 98 6.58 -2.39 -2.27
N LEU A 99 5.28 -2.47 -2.56
CA LEU A 99 4.43 -1.28 -2.65
C LEU A 99 4.36 -0.52 -1.32
N TRP A 100 4.29 -1.26 -0.20
CA TRP A 100 4.30 -0.64 1.12
C TRP A 100 5.60 0.12 1.35
N ARG A 101 6.76 -0.53 1.11
CA ARG A 101 8.08 0.11 1.19
C ARG A 101 8.16 1.36 0.30
N GLU A 102 7.80 1.26 -0.98
CA GLU A 102 7.80 2.40 -1.91
C GLU A 102 6.93 3.57 -1.45
N ASN A 103 5.77 3.30 -0.85
CA ASN A 103 4.92 4.36 -0.29
C ASN A 103 5.52 4.99 0.96
N VAL A 104 6.15 4.19 1.81
CA VAL A 104 6.87 4.67 2.99
C VAL A 104 8.02 5.58 2.55
N ASP A 105 8.89 5.10 1.66
CA ASP A 105 10.02 5.86 1.10
C ASP A 105 9.56 7.20 0.49
N ALA A 106 8.53 7.18 -0.36
CA ALA A 106 8.06 8.38 -1.03
C ALA A 106 7.39 9.38 -0.08
N LEU A 107 6.70 8.90 0.97
CA LEU A 107 6.15 9.75 2.02
C LEU A 107 7.27 10.45 2.81
N PHE A 108 8.36 9.74 3.10
CA PHE A 108 9.54 10.33 3.77
C PHE A 108 10.30 11.31 2.87
N ALA A 109 10.30 11.09 1.56
CA ALA A 109 10.78 12.07 0.59
C ALA A 109 9.89 13.32 0.48
N GLY A 110 8.78 13.39 1.23
CA GLY A 110 7.87 14.55 1.26
C GLY A 110 6.90 14.60 0.08
N VAL A 111 6.72 13.50 -0.65
CA VAL A 111 5.74 13.44 -1.74
C VAL A 111 4.35 13.30 -1.13
N GLU A 112 3.47 14.25 -1.45
CA GLU A 112 2.08 14.22 -1.01
C GLU A 112 1.29 13.09 -1.67
N GLU A 113 0.43 12.45 -0.89
CA GLU A 113 -0.47 11.39 -1.38
C GLU A 113 -1.56 11.90 -2.33
N CYS A 114 -2.12 11.00 -3.13
CA CYS A 114 -3.36 11.27 -3.84
C CYS A 114 -4.56 11.26 -2.86
N PRO A 115 -5.38 12.33 -2.79
CA PRO A 115 -6.52 12.41 -1.86
C PRO A 115 -7.68 11.43 -2.17
N ILE A 116 -7.71 10.81 -3.36
CA ILE A 116 -8.76 9.85 -3.74
C ILE A 116 -8.46 8.46 -3.20
N CYS A 117 -7.26 7.94 -3.48
CA CYS A 117 -6.89 6.58 -3.11
C CYS A 117 -6.10 6.52 -1.81
N TYR A 118 -5.63 7.67 -1.30
CA TYR A 118 -4.78 7.74 -0.12
C TYR A 118 -3.53 6.87 -0.37
N ALA A 119 -2.75 7.20 -1.39
CA ALA A 119 -1.48 6.53 -1.65
C ALA A 119 -0.55 7.51 -2.36
N VAL A 120 0.75 7.39 -2.12
CA VAL A 120 1.77 8.10 -2.88
C VAL A 120 2.03 7.34 -4.17
N VAL A 121 2.31 6.04 -4.07
CA VAL A 121 2.49 5.16 -5.23
C VAL A 121 1.18 4.41 -5.48
N HIS A 122 0.58 4.62 -6.66
CA HIS A 122 -0.69 3.99 -7.03
C HIS A 122 -0.56 2.47 -7.14
N ALA A 123 -1.45 1.72 -6.48
CA ALA A 123 -1.35 0.26 -6.36
C ALA A 123 -1.26 -0.49 -7.70
N SER A 124 -2.00 -0.04 -8.72
CA SER A 124 -2.04 -0.74 -10.02
C SER A 124 -1.08 -0.20 -11.06
N THR A 125 -0.77 1.10 -11.03
CA THR A 125 0.00 1.77 -12.10
C THR A 125 1.40 2.17 -11.66
N ARG A 126 1.71 2.04 -10.35
CA ARG A 126 2.96 2.51 -9.73
C ARG A 126 3.24 4.01 -9.96
N ALA A 127 2.25 4.78 -10.41
CA ALA A 127 2.40 6.18 -10.72
C ALA A 127 2.32 7.04 -9.44
N LEU A 128 2.99 8.20 -9.47
CA LEU A 128 2.87 9.24 -8.45
C LEU A 128 1.71 10.21 -8.78
N PRO A 129 1.18 10.97 -7.80
CA PRO A 129 0.15 11.96 -8.04
C PRO A 129 0.76 13.14 -8.80
N ALA A 130 0.32 13.35 -10.05
CA ALA A 130 0.91 14.34 -10.94
C ALA A 130 -0.11 15.37 -11.46
N LEU A 131 -1.40 15.03 -11.48
CA LEU A 131 -2.44 15.95 -11.96
C LEU A 131 -2.86 16.89 -10.83
N ALA A 132 -2.43 18.15 -10.90
CA ALA A 132 -2.77 19.17 -9.92
C ALA A 132 -4.07 19.91 -10.28
N CYS A 133 -4.95 20.10 -9.31
CA CYS A 133 -6.09 21.00 -9.49
C CYS A 133 -5.60 22.45 -9.62
N ARG A 134 -6.09 23.19 -10.63
CA ARG A 134 -5.71 24.59 -10.85
C ARG A 134 -6.15 25.55 -9.74
N THR A 135 -7.15 25.17 -8.95
CA THR A 135 -7.71 26.01 -7.87
C THR A 135 -7.06 25.72 -6.52
N CYS A 136 -7.05 24.45 -6.09
CA CYS A 136 -6.55 24.07 -4.76
C CYS A 136 -5.16 23.42 -4.76
N ALA A 137 -4.49 23.32 -5.91
CA ALA A 137 -3.15 22.76 -6.11
C ALA A 137 -2.92 21.27 -5.71
N ASN A 138 -3.92 20.61 -5.10
CA ASN A 138 -3.83 19.21 -4.70
C ASN A 138 -3.63 18.30 -5.92
N LYS A 139 -2.75 17.30 -5.77
CA LYS A 139 -2.35 16.38 -6.85
C LYS A 139 -3.08 15.04 -6.77
N PHE A 140 -3.40 14.47 -7.92
CA PHE A 140 -4.09 13.19 -8.03
C PHE A 140 -3.35 12.25 -8.98
N HIS A 141 -3.46 10.94 -8.75
CA HIS A 141 -3.12 9.96 -9.79
C HIS A 141 -4.10 10.09 -10.95
N SER A 142 -3.60 10.03 -12.18
CA SER A 142 -4.43 10.09 -13.37
C SER A 142 -5.52 9.02 -13.38
N ALA A 143 -5.19 7.80 -12.95
CA ALA A 143 -6.14 6.69 -12.87
C ALA A 143 -7.27 6.97 -11.85
N CYS A 144 -6.94 7.50 -10.68
CA CYS A 144 -7.92 7.82 -9.65
C CYS A 144 -8.85 8.94 -10.08
N LEU A 145 -8.29 10.01 -10.65
CA LEU A 145 -9.05 11.17 -11.09
C LEU A 145 -9.96 10.83 -12.26
N TYR A 146 -9.48 10.05 -13.23
CA TYR A 146 -10.29 9.58 -14.35
C TYR A 146 -11.48 8.74 -13.85
N LYS A 147 -11.22 7.76 -12.97
CA LYS A 147 -12.28 6.94 -12.37
C LYS A 147 -13.31 7.79 -11.63
N TRP A 148 -12.86 8.82 -10.91
CA TRP A 148 -13.73 9.77 -10.21
C TRP A 148 -14.64 10.54 -11.16
N PHE A 149 -14.09 11.09 -12.26
CA PHE A 149 -14.88 11.80 -13.27
C PHE A 149 -15.90 10.89 -13.94
N SER A 150 -15.49 9.68 -14.33
CA SER A 150 -16.40 8.69 -14.93
C SER A 150 -17.51 8.25 -13.97
N SER A 151 -17.24 8.22 -12.67
CA SER A 151 -18.25 7.79 -11.66
C SER A 151 -19.20 8.93 -11.27
N SER A 152 -18.70 10.17 -11.25
CA SER A 152 -19.48 11.36 -10.87
C SER A 152 -20.18 12.05 -12.04
N GLN A 153 -19.82 11.68 -13.28
CA GLN A 153 -20.26 12.34 -14.51
C GLN A 153 -19.95 13.84 -14.54
N LYS A 154 -18.91 14.27 -13.82
CA LYS A 154 -18.47 15.66 -13.71
C LYS A 154 -16.95 15.73 -13.69
N SER A 155 -16.39 16.73 -14.36
CA SER A 155 -14.95 17.01 -14.37
C SER A 155 -14.57 18.05 -13.30
N THR A 156 -15.04 17.85 -12.06
CA THR A 156 -14.80 18.77 -10.94
C THR A 156 -13.86 18.16 -9.91
N CYS A 157 -12.99 18.99 -9.34
CA CYS A 157 -12.05 18.56 -8.30
C CYS A 157 -12.79 17.90 -7.12
N PRO A 158 -12.37 16.70 -6.68
CA PRO A 158 -13.00 16.02 -5.54
C PRO A 158 -13.01 16.84 -4.24
N LEU A 159 -12.04 17.75 -4.08
CA LEU A 159 -11.84 18.52 -2.84
C LEU A 159 -12.54 19.88 -2.87
N CYS A 160 -12.29 20.70 -3.90
CA CYS A 160 -12.80 22.07 -3.96
C CYS A 160 -13.99 22.26 -4.90
N GLN A 161 -14.43 21.21 -5.60
CA GLN A 161 -15.56 21.22 -6.54
C GLN A 161 -15.42 22.17 -7.75
N SER A 162 -14.27 22.84 -7.91
CA SER A 162 -13.97 23.65 -9.09
C SER A 162 -13.74 22.77 -10.33
N PRO A 163 -14.02 23.27 -11.56
CA PRO A 163 -13.63 22.58 -12.79
C PRO A 163 -12.13 22.28 -12.80
N PHE A 164 -11.77 21.07 -13.27
CA PHE A 164 -10.38 20.59 -13.26
C PHE A 164 -9.56 21.08 -14.45
#